data_AF-A0A2P6VHI6-F1
#
_entry.id   AF-A0A2P6VHI6-F1
#
_cell.length_a   1.000
_cell.length_b   1.000
_cell.length_c   1.000
_cell.angle_alpha   90.00
_cell.angle_beta   90.00
_cell.angle_gamma   90.00
#
_symmetry.space_group_name_H-M   'P 1'
#
loop_
_entity.id
_entity.type
_entity.pdbx_description
1 polymer ?
#
loop_
_entity_poly.entity_id
_entity_poly.type
_entity_poly.pdbx_seq_one_letter_code
_entity_poly.pdbx_strand_id
1 'polypeptide(L)'
;MGYAGYFSTTARIKDKRTPQEEALAAITSADALELLEKVTYNCAVLPGEEKYRKLRLSNNKIKATLVDAEGGMDALLALGWEQGEEGGERIVTLPKGQGTMAQVRAIQEAQQALKKNERAAEVKRVRSTSSLPRTDSELQRQQMEADRAERAARLAEPAKTSVAQPLPGAGARIATAKDAGINTGCDC
;
A
#
# COMPACT_ATOMS: atom_id res chain seq x y z
N MET A 1 30.68 -22.13 -27.93
CA MET A 1 30.15 -22.41 -26.58
C MET A 1 28.95 -21.51 -26.30
N GLY A 2 27.73 -22.00 -26.52
CA GLY A 2 26.52 -21.28 -26.12
C GLY A 2 26.22 -21.55 -24.65
N TYR A 3 26.21 -20.52 -23.82
CA TYR A 3 25.80 -20.64 -22.42
C TYR A 3 24.27 -20.54 -22.36
N ALA A 4 23.60 -21.69 -22.50
CA ALA A 4 22.17 -21.83 -22.24
C ALA A 4 21.95 -21.86 -20.72
N GLY A 5 21.91 -20.68 -20.10
CA GLY A 5 21.75 -20.52 -18.66
C GLY A 5 20.38 -19.93 -18.31
N TYR A 6 19.52 -20.77 -17.74
CA TYR A 6 18.36 -20.45 -16.90
C TYR A 6 17.15 -19.77 -17.55
N PHE A 7 16.34 -20.57 -18.26
CA PHE A 7 14.90 -20.35 -18.20
C PHE A 7 14.44 -20.76 -16.79
N SER A 8 13.98 -19.80 -15.99
CA SER A 8 13.40 -20.03 -14.67
C SER A 8 12.25 -21.05 -14.76
N THR A 9 12.48 -22.27 -14.31
CA THR A 9 11.48 -23.36 -14.24
C THR A 9 10.48 -23.19 -13.09
N THR A 10 10.44 -22.01 -12.45
CA THR A 10 9.46 -21.68 -11.41
C THR A 10 8.38 -20.70 -11.90
N ALA A 11 8.09 -20.68 -13.20
CA ALA A 11 6.75 -20.34 -13.64
C ALA A 11 5.82 -21.48 -13.19
N ARG A 12 5.50 -21.53 -11.88
CA ARG A 12 4.41 -22.34 -11.35
C ARG A 12 3.20 -21.97 -12.18
N ILE A 13 2.81 -22.89 -13.07
CA ILE A 13 1.50 -22.87 -13.69
C ILE A 13 0.56 -22.76 -12.49
N LYS A 14 -0.10 -21.60 -12.33
CA LYS A 14 -1.14 -21.48 -11.32
C LYS A 14 -2.17 -22.51 -11.74
N ASP A 15 -2.25 -23.59 -10.99
CA ASP A 15 -3.32 -24.55 -11.13
C ASP A 15 -4.64 -23.79 -11.21
N LYS A 16 -5.59 -24.35 -11.98
CA LYS A 16 -6.95 -23.80 -12.06
C LYS A 16 -7.42 -23.54 -10.62
N ARG A 17 -7.93 -22.33 -10.36
CA ARG A 17 -8.39 -21.93 -9.03
C ARG A 17 -9.28 -23.04 -8.49
N THR A 18 -9.01 -23.44 -7.26
CA THR A 18 -9.88 -24.42 -6.59
C THR A 18 -11.28 -23.81 -6.48
N PRO A 19 -12.36 -24.63 -6.48
CA PRO A 19 -13.73 -24.10 -6.35
C PRO A 19 -13.90 -23.25 -5.08
N GLN A 20 -13.09 -23.53 -4.05
CA GLN A 20 -13.02 -22.76 -2.81
C GLN A 20 -12.43 -21.37 -3.03
N GLU A 21 -11.34 -21.26 -3.77
CA GLU A 21 -10.73 -19.97 -4.13
C GLU A 21 -11.63 -19.12 -5.02
N GLU A 22 -12.38 -19.74 -5.93
CA GLU A 22 -13.34 -19.03 -6.79
C GLU A 22 -14.48 -18.44 -5.97
N ALA A 23 -15.05 -19.21 -5.06
CA ALA A 23 -16.11 -18.74 -4.16
C ALA A 23 -15.60 -17.61 -3.24
N LEU A 24 -14.37 -17.73 -2.71
CA LEU A 24 -13.76 -16.68 -1.90
C LEU A 24 -13.45 -15.40 -2.70
N ALA A 25 -13.11 -15.54 -3.99
CA ALA A 25 -12.86 -14.41 -4.88
C ALA A 25 -14.14 -13.66 -5.28
N ALA A 26 -15.31 -14.28 -5.13
CA ALA A 26 -16.60 -13.64 -5.39
C ALA A 26 -16.99 -12.64 -4.29
N ILE A 27 -16.42 -12.79 -3.08
CA ILE A 27 -16.70 -11.90 -1.96
C ILE A 27 -16.03 -10.54 -2.20
N THR A 28 -16.83 -9.48 -2.20
CA THR A 28 -16.37 -8.11 -2.37
C THR A 28 -16.11 -7.38 -1.05
N SER A 29 -16.69 -7.86 0.06
CA SER A 29 -16.58 -7.25 1.38
C SER A 29 -15.38 -7.76 2.18
N ALA A 30 -14.52 -6.84 2.63
CA ALA A 30 -13.40 -7.16 3.50
C ALA A 30 -13.85 -7.69 4.88
N ASP A 31 -14.92 -7.12 5.44
CA ASP A 31 -15.46 -7.52 6.75
C ASP A 31 -16.00 -8.97 6.72
N ALA A 32 -16.59 -9.36 5.60
CA ALA A 32 -17.07 -10.72 5.39
C ALA A 32 -15.92 -11.73 5.43
N LEU A 33 -14.83 -11.45 4.70
CA LEU A 33 -13.64 -12.30 4.69
C LEU A 33 -12.93 -12.34 6.05
N GLU A 34 -12.92 -11.25 6.81
CA GLU A 34 -12.33 -11.23 8.15
C GLU A 34 -13.13 -12.08 9.14
N LEU A 35 -14.46 -12.01 9.09
CA LEU A 35 -15.30 -12.84 9.95
C LEU A 35 -15.18 -14.31 9.56
N LEU A 36 -15.16 -14.62 8.27
CA LEU A 36 -14.96 -15.96 7.74
C LEU A 36 -13.61 -16.56 8.19
N GLU A 37 -12.53 -15.78 8.13
CA GLU A 37 -11.21 -16.16 8.63
C GLU A 37 -11.28 -16.50 10.12
N LYS A 38 -11.85 -15.62 10.96
CA LYS A 38 -11.93 -15.81 12.41
C LYS A 38 -12.68 -17.09 12.78
N VAL A 39 -13.81 -17.36 12.13
CA VAL A 39 -14.59 -18.56 12.42
C VAL A 39 -13.83 -19.81 11.98
N THR A 40 -13.24 -19.79 10.78
CA THR A 40 -12.51 -20.94 10.23
C THR A 40 -11.23 -21.22 11.02
N TYR A 41 -10.54 -20.17 11.47
CA TYR A 41 -9.37 -20.24 12.34
C TYR A 41 -9.71 -20.88 13.69
N ASN A 42 -10.80 -20.45 14.34
CA ASN A 42 -11.23 -21.04 15.60
C ASN A 42 -11.56 -22.53 15.45
N CYS A 43 -12.18 -22.92 14.33
CA CYS A 43 -12.42 -24.33 14.01
C CYS A 43 -11.13 -25.13 13.83
N ALA A 44 -10.11 -24.53 13.20
CA ALA A 44 -8.84 -25.18 12.92
C ALA A 44 -7.94 -25.31 14.16
N VAL A 45 -7.94 -24.30 15.04
CA VAL A 45 -7.13 -24.30 16.27
C VAL A 45 -7.77 -25.16 17.37
N LEU A 46 -9.10 -25.10 17.50
CA LEU A 46 -9.85 -25.80 18.55
C LEU A 46 -10.87 -26.78 17.94
N PRO A 47 -10.41 -27.84 17.24
CA PRO A 47 -11.29 -28.77 16.54
C PRO A 47 -12.18 -29.61 17.48
N GLY A 48 -11.82 -29.70 18.77
CA GLY A 48 -12.59 -30.40 19.79
C GLY A 48 -13.82 -29.63 20.26
N GLU A 49 -13.85 -28.31 20.12
CA GLU A 49 -14.95 -27.49 20.61
C GLU A 49 -16.07 -27.37 19.58
N GLU A 50 -17.22 -27.96 19.86
CA GLU A 50 -18.40 -27.92 18.98
C GLU A 50 -18.97 -26.52 18.80
N LYS A 51 -18.83 -25.64 19.81
CA LYS A 51 -19.36 -24.27 19.76
C LYS A 51 -18.76 -23.44 18.63
N TYR A 52 -17.52 -23.70 18.21
CA TYR A 52 -16.90 -22.99 17.09
C TYR A 52 -17.28 -23.56 15.74
N ARG A 53 -17.70 -24.83 15.71
CA ARG A 53 -18.17 -25.54 14.51
C ARG A 53 -19.65 -25.32 14.24
N LYS A 54 -20.35 -24.56 15.08
CA LYS A 54 -21.75 -24.16 14.89
C LYS A 54 -21.85 -22.64 14.80
N LEU A 55 -22.40 -22.14 13.70
CA LEU A 55 -22.74 -20.73 13.52
C LEU A 55 -24.25 -20.57 13.47
N ARG A 56 -24.79 -19.69 14.31
CA ARG A 56 -26.21 -19.32 14.26
C ARG A 56 -26.40 -18.13 13.33
N LEU A 57 -27.16 -18.31 12.26
CA LEU A 57 -27.48 -17.22 11.32
C LEU A 57 -28.43 -16.18 11.94
N SER A 58 -29.03 -16.49 13.08
CA SER A 58 -29.83 -15.56 13.90
C SER A 58 -28.99 -14.40 14.47
N ASN A 59 -27.66 -14.53 14.55
CA ASN A 59 -26.80 -13.47 15.05
C ASN A 59 -26.73 -12.32 14.02
N ASN A 60 -27.17 -11.12 14.43
CA ASN A 60 -27.20 -9.94 13.57
C ASN A 60 -25.87 -9.64 12.86
N LYS A 61 -24.73 -9.86 13.53
CA LYS A 61 -23.43 -9.63 12.92
C LYS A 61 -23.15 -10.64 11.81
N ILE A 62 -23.35 -11.93 12.08
CA ILE A 62 -23.14 -13.01 11.09
C ILE A 62 -24.10 -12.82 9.90
N LYS A 63 -25.36 -12.49 10.17
CA LYS A 63 -26.35 -12.23 9.12
C LYS A 63 -25.92 -11.08 8.22
N ALA A 64 -25.63 -9.92 8.81
CA ALA A 64 -25.26 -8.73 8.05
C ALA A 64 -23.95 -8.90 7.26
N THR A 65 -22.95 -9.61 7.81
CA THR A 65 -21.63 -9.72 7.17
C THR A 65 -21.47 -10.92 6.25
N LEU A 66 -22.19 -12.03 6.47
CA LEU A 66 -22.03 -13.26 5.67
C LEU A 66 -23.27 -13.64 4.86
N VAL A 67 -24.48 -13.44 5.41
CA VAL A 67 -25.72 -13.83 4.72
C VAL A 67 -26.14 -12.75 3.73
N ASP A 68 -26.08 -11.49 4.15
CA ASP A 68 -26.47 -10.35 3.30
C ASP A 68 -25.34 -9.92 2.35
N ALA A 69 -24.11 -10.42 2.56
CA ALA A 69 -22.97 -10.17 1.68
C ALA A 69 -23.00 -11.07 0.45
N GLU A 70 -22.76 -10.47 -0.71
CA GLU A 70 -22.73 -11.17 -2.00
C GLU A 70 -21.65 -12.28 -2.00
N GLY A 71 -22.05 -13.52 -2.28
CA GLY A 71 -21.18 -14.69 -2.30
C GLY A 71 -20.75 -15.23 -0.93
N GLY A 72 -21.19 -14.64 0.19
CA GLY A 72 -20.77 -15.06 1.53
C GLY A 72 -21.26 -16.46 1.91
N MET A 73 -22.52 -16.79 1.59
CA MET A 73 -23.08 -18.13 1.82
C MET A 73 -22.46 -19.19 0.90
N ASP A 74 -22.19 -18.84 -0.35
CA ASP A 74 -21.57 -19.76 -1.32
C ASP A 74 -20.13 -20.10 -0.90
N ALA A 75 -19.39 -19.13 -0.36
CA ALA A 75 -18.06 -19.36 0.19
C ALA A 75 -18.08 -20.28 1.42
N LEU A 76 -19.05 -20.13 2.32
CA LEU A 76 -19.23 -21.06 3.44
C LEU A 76 -19.46 -22.49 2.94
N LEU A 77 -20.40 -22.68 2.01
CA LEU A 77 -20.70 -23.99 1.43
C LEU A 77 -19.48 -24.60 0.73
N ALA A 78 -18.73 -23.80 -0.05
CA ALA A 78 -17.51 -24.25 -0.73
C ALA A 78 -16.41 -24.68 0.26
N LEU A 79 -16.30 -24.03 1.41
CA LEU A 79 -15.39 -24.40 2.49
C LEU A 79 -15.80 -25.67 3.25
N GLY A 80 -16.97 -26.24 2.93
CA GLY A 80 -17.48 -27.47 3.54
C GLY A 80 -18.39 -27.23 4.73
N TRP A 81 -18.88 -26.00 4.91
CA TRP A 81 -19.95 -25.74 5.87
C TRP A 81 -21.29 -26.24 5.34
N GLU A 82 -22.09 -26.81 6.22
CA GLU A 82 -23.40 -27.38 5.88
C GLU A 82 -24.50 -26.56 6.53
N GLN A 83 -25.54 -26.24 5.76
CA GLN A 83 -26.73 -25.58 6.31
C GLN A 83 -27.61 -26.61 7.02
N GLY A 84 -28.07 -26.26 8.22
CA GLY A 84 -28.99 -27.05 9.01
C GLY A 84 -30.03 -26.16 9.70
N GLU A 85 -30.95 -26.82 10.37
CA GLU A 85 -31.98 -26.18 11.17
C GLU A 85 -32.00 -26.85 12.56
N GLU A 86 -31.79 -26.06 13.61
CA GLU A 86 -31.81 -26.54 15.00
C GLU A 86 -32.83 -25.70 15.78
N GLY A 87 -33.96 -26.31 16.14
CA GLY A 87 -35.01 -25.65 16.93
C GLY A 87 -35.74 -24.51 16.20
N GLY A 88 -35.83 -24.55 14.86
CA GLY A 88 -36.48 -23.51 14.04
C GLY A 88 -35.55 -22.34 13.68
N GLU A 89 -34.28 -22.39 14.08
CA GLU A 89 -33.26 -21.42 13.69
C GLU A 89 -32.33 -22.01 12.62
N ARG A 90 -32.02 -21.21 11.60
CA ARG A 90 -31.03 -21.60 10.59
C ARG A 90 -29.63 -21.54 11.20
N ILE A 91 -28.96 -22.67 11.17
CA ILE A 91 -27.58 -22.82 11.63
C ILE A 91 -26.69 -23.30 10.48
N VAL A 92 -25.41 -23.01 10.58
CA VAL A 92 -24.41 -23.56 9.67
C VAL A 92 -23.38 -24.31 10.50
N THR A 93 -23.11 -25.56 10.14
CA THR A 93 -22.22 -26.43 10.90
C THR A 93 -21.07 -26.93 10.05
N LEU A 94 -19.88 -27.02 10.66
CA LEU A 94 -18.70 -27.57 10.01
C LEU A 94 -18.42 -28.99 10.53
N PRO A 95 -18.32 -30.01 9.65
CA PRO A 95 -18.01 -31.37 10.06
C PRO A 95 -16.65 -31.46 10.76
N LYS A 96 -16.50 -32.46 11.64
CA LYS A 96 -15.22 -32.69 12.33
C LYS A 96 -14.10 -32.96 11.32
N GLY A 97 -12.99 -32.24 11.46
CA GLY A 97 -11.80 -32.42 10.61
C GLY A 97 -11.80 -31.62 9.30
N GLN A 98 -12.88 -30.88 8.99
CA GLN A 98 -12.94 -30.04 7.78
C GLN A 98 -12.26 -28.67 7.99
N GLY A 99 -12.29 -28.10 9.20
CA GLY A 99 -11.60 -26.85 9.52
C GLY A 99 -10.09 -27.03 9.53
N THR A 100 -9.42 -26.68 8.43
CA THR A 100 -7.96 -26.82 8.29
C THR A 100 -7.27 -25.47 8.16
N MET A 101 -6.01 -25.38 8.58
CA MET A 101 -5.20 -24.17 8.37
C MET A 101 -4.95 -23.86 6.88
N ALA A 102 -5.11 -24.84 5.99
CA ALA A 102 -5.04 -24.62 4.55
C ALA A 102 -6.19 -23.73 4.07
N GLN A 103 -7.41 -23.96 4.56
CA GLN A 103 -8.56 -23.12 4.27
C GLN A 103 -8.37 -21.69 4.81
N VAL A 104 -7.84 -21.56 6.03
CA VAL A 104 -7.52 -20.23 6.60
C VAL A 104 -6.54 -19.47 5.70
N ARG A 105 -5.50 -20.13 5.18
CA ARG A 105 -4.56 -19.52 4.25
C ARG A 105 -5.22 -19.10 2.94
N ALA A 106 -6.10 -19.92 2.38
CA ALA A 106 -6.86 -19.56 1.18
C ALA A 106 -7.72 -18.29 1.40
N ILE A 107 -8.34 -18.16 2.58
CA ILE A 107 -9.11 -16.96 2.96
C ILE A 107 -8.19 -15.74 3.08
N GLN A 108 -7.02 -15.88 3.72
CA GLN A 108 -6.03 -14.81 3.85
C GLN A 108 -5.49 -14.37 2.48
N GLU A 109 -5.26 -15.31 1.56
CA GLU A 109 -4.88 -15.00 0.18
C GLU A 109 -5.97 -14.23 -0.56
N ALA A 110 -7.25 -14.58 -0.36
CA ALA A 110 -8.38 -13.81 -0.90
C ALA A 110 -8.44 -12.39 -0.33
N GLN A 111 -8.24 -12.20 0.98
CA GLN A 111 -8.16 -10.86 1.59
C GLN A 111 -7.01 -10.03 1.01
N GLN A 112 -5.83 -10.64 0.84
CA GLN A 112 -4.68 -9.98 0.24
C GLN A 112 -4.94 -9.62 -1.23
N ALA A 113 -5.64 -10.49 -1.97
CA ALA A 113 -6.03 -10.24 -3.35
C ALA A 113 -7.01 -9.07 -3.45
N LEU A 114 -8.01 -8.97 -2.57
CA LEU A 114 -8.91 -7.82 -2.51
C LEU A 114 -8.16 -6.52 -2.25
N LYS A 115 -7.34 -6.46 -1.19
CA LYS A 115 -6.52 -5.28 -0.86
C LYS A 115 -5.60 -4.88 -2.01
N LYS A 116 -5.01 -5.85 -2.71
CA LYS A 116 -4.17 -5.62 -3.88
C LYS A 116 -4.98 -5.06 -5.05
N ASN A 117 -6.17 -5.57 -5.30
CA ASN A 117 -7.06 -5.09 -6.35
C ASN A 117 -7.57 -3.68 -6.07
N GLU A 118 -7.92 -3.38 -4.83
CA GLU A 118 -8.30 -2.03 -4.38
C GLU A 118 -7.16 -1.05 -4.58
N ARG A 119 -5.95 -1.38 -4.11
CA ARG A 119 -4.77 -0.54 -4.30
C ARG A 119 -4.42 -0.37 -5.78
N ALA A 120 -4.52 -1.42 -6.59
CA ALA A 120 -4.27 -1.34 -8.03
C ALA A 120 -5.32 -0.46 -8.73
N ALA A 121 -6.59 -0.55 -8.33
CA ALA A 121 -7.65 0.29 -8.83
C ALA A 121 -7.45 1.76 -8.45
N GLU A 122 -7.02 2.04 -7.22
CA GLU A 122 -6.69 3.39 -6.76
C GLU A 122 -5.52 3.98 -7.54
N VAL A 123 -4.41 3.23 -7.70
CA VAL A 123 -3.27 3.68 -8.50
C VAL A 123 -3.68 3.95 -9.96
N LYS A 124 -4.54 3.11 -10.54
CA LYS A 124 -5.08 3.33 -11.88
C LYS A 124 -5.94 4.60 -11.94
N ARG A 125 -6.77 4.86 -10.92
CA ARG A 125 -7.57 6.09 -10.82
C ARG A 125 -6.67 7.32 -10.74
N VAL A 126 -5.70 7.34 -9.82
CA VAL A 126 -4.75 8.46 -9.66
C VAL A 126 -3.94 8.70 -10.94
N ARG A 127 -3.48 7.64 -11.60
CA ARG A 127 -2.77 7.76 -12.88
C ARG A 127 -3.67 8.25 -14.00
N SER A 128 -4.95 7.86 -14.01
CA SER A 128 -5.91 8.33 -15.01
C SER A 128 -6.29 9.81 -14.80
N THR A 129 -6.42 10.25 -13.55
CA THR A 129 -6.67 11.67 -13.22
C THR A 129 -5.43 12.53 -13.43
N SER A 130 -4.22 12.00 -13.19
CA SER A 130 -2.97 12.69 -13.53
C SER A 130 -2.65 12.68 -15.03
N SER A 131 -3.45 11.99 -15.86
CA SER A 131 -3.21 11.85 -17.31
C SER A 131 -4.07 12.79 -18.19
N LEU A 132 -4.68 13.83 -17.61
CA LEU A 132 -5.36 14.91 -18.34
C LEU A 132 -4.89 16.31 -17.86
N PRO A 133 -4.69 17.29 -18.75
CA PRO A 133 -4.06 17.22 -20.06
C PRO A 133 -2.58 17.69 -20.01
N ARG A 134 -1.89 17.31 -21.07
CA ARG A 134 -0.51 17.56 -21.49
C ARG A 134 0.02 19.00 -21.38
N THR A 135 -0.83 19.98 -21.05
CA THR A 135 -0.52 21.41 -21.02
C THR A 135 0.45 21.76 -19.90
N ASP A 136 0.24 21.24 -18.68
CA ASP A 136 1.08 21.62 -17.54
C ASP A 136 2.48 21.01 -17.63
N SER A 137 2.58 19.79 -18.17
CA SER A 137 3.88 19.13 -18.38
C SER A 137 4.70 19.80 -19.49
N GLU A 138 4.04 20.30 -20.54
CA GLU A 138 4.70 21.03 -21.63
C GLU A 138 5.09 22.45 -21.18
N LEU A 139 4.24 23.14 -20.41
CA LEU A 139 4.56 24.44 -19.79
C LEU A 139 5.71 24.32 -18.78
N GLN A 140 5.73 23.27 -17.95
CA GLN A 140 6.84 23.00 -17.03
C GLN A 140 8.16 22.74 -17.77
N ARG A 141 8.12 22.02 -18.90
CA ARG A 141 9.32 21.80 -19.73
C ARG A 141 9.82 23.11 -20.36
N GLN A 142 8.91 23.93 -20.86
CA GLN A 142 9.25 25.25 -21.43
C GLN A 142 9.82 26.19 -20.37
N GLN A 143 9.28 26.19 -19.14
CA GLN A 143 9.83 26.97 -18.02
C GLN A 143 11.24 26.52 -17.66
N MET A 144 11.49 25.21 -17.60
CA MET A 144 12.83 24.67 -17.31
C MET A 144 13.84 24.97 -18.42
N GLU A 145 13.39 24.98 -19.67
CA GLU A 145 14.23 25.35 -20.82
C GLU A 145 14.51 26.85 -20.85
N ALA A 146 13.54 27.70 -20.51
CA ALA A 146 13.73 29.14 -20.36
C ALA A 146 14.71 29.48 -19.23
N ASP A 147 14.60 28.84 -18.05
CA ASP A 147 15.56 29.02 -16.94
C ASP A 147 16.96 28.54 -17.33
N ARG A 148 17.07 27.40 -18.03
CA ARG A 148 18.35 26.90 -18.55
C ARG A 148 18.94 27.86 -19.58
N ALA A 149 18.12 28.42 -20.46
CA ALA A 149 18.56 29.38 -21.47
C ALA A 149 18.99 30.71 -20.83
N GLU A 150 18.29 31.18 -19.79
CA GLU A 150 18.68 32.37 -19.02
C GLU A 150 20.00 32.15 -18.30
N ARG A 151 20.20 30.99 -17.65
CA ARG A 151 21.48 30.64 -17.02
C ARG A 151 22.61 30.51 -18.04
N ALA A 152 22.33 29.91 -19.20
CA ALA A 152 23.30 29.79 -20.27
C ALA A 152 23.68 31.16 -20.85
N ALA A 153 22.71 32.05 -21.06
CA ALA A 153 22.94 33.42 -21.50
C ALA A 153 23.71 34.23 -20.45
N ARG A 154 23.40 34.09 -19.17
CA ARG A 154 24.11 34.74 -18.05
C ARG A 154 25.54 34.23 -17.89
N LEU A 155 25.82 32.97 -18.23
CA LEU A 155 27.18 32.43 -18.27
C LEU A 155 27.94 32.78 -19.57
N ALA A 156 27.22 32.96 -20.67
CA ALA A 156 27.76 33.32 -21.99
C ALA A 156 28.05 34.81 -22.12
N GLU A 157 27.36 35.67 -21.35
CA GLU A 157 27.87 37.00 -21.07
C GLU A 157 29.25 36.82 -20.42
N PRO A 158 30.32 37.40 -21.01
CA PRO A 158 31.64 37.29 -20.41
C PRO A 158 31.52 37.87 -19.02
N ALA A 159 31.66 37.00 -18.01
CA ALA A 159 31.65 37.40 -16.62
C ALA A 159 32.61 38.58 -16.53
N LYS A 160 32.06 39.79 -16.29
CA LYS A 160 32.90 40.95 -16.00
C LYS A 160 33.73 40.50 -14.82
N THR A 161 34.99 40.20 -15.08
CA THR A 161 35.93 39.81 -14.05
C THR A 161 35.91 40.99 -13.10
N SER A 162 35.34 40.78 -11.92
CA SER A 162 35.34 41.80 -10.88
C SER A 162 36.79 41.94 -10.44
N VAL A 163 37.54 42.76 -11.18
CA VAL A 163 38.84 43.27 -10.76
C VAL A 163 38.53 44.14 -9.56
N ALA A 164 39.00 43.72 -8.39
CA ALA A 164 38.90 44.51 -7.18
C ALA A 164 39.53 45.88 -7.46
N GLN A 165 38.70 46.92 -7.51
CA GLN A 165 39.18 48.29 -7.60
C GLN A 165 39.96 48.59 -6.32
N PRO A 166 41.22 49.06 -6.39
CA PRO A 166 41.91 49.53 -5.20
C PRO A 166 41.10 50.69 -4.61
N LEU A 167 40.76 50.60 -3.32
CA LEU A 167 40.02 51.66 -2.64
C LEU A 167 40.78 52.99 -2.79
N PRO A 168 40.13 54.07 -3.26
CA PRO A 168 40.74 55.39 -3.30
C PRO A 168 40.78 55.92 -1.86
N GLY A 169 41.90 55.69 -1.18
CA GLY A 169 42.11 56.20 0.16
C GLY A 169 43.12 55.37 0.93
N ALA A 170 44.35 55.85 0.98
CA ALA A 170 45.30 55.47 2.01
C ALA A 170 44.69 55.82 3.39
N GLY A 171 44.09 54.83 4.04
CA GLY A 171 43.43 55.00 5.32
C GLY A 171 42.44 53.88 5.57
N ALA A 172 42.92 52.81 6.21
CA ALA A 172 42.06 51.79 6.77
C ALA A 172 40.98 52.45 7.64
N ARG A 173 39.72 52.47 7.18
CA ARG A 173 38.56 52.68 8.08
C ARG A 173 38.27 51.39 8.84
N ILE A 174 39.32 50.83 9.44
CA ILE A 174 39.21 49.79 10.44
C ILE A 174 39.23 50.57 11.75
N ALA A 175 38.08 50.67 12.42
CA ALA A 175 38.05 51.18 13.78
C ALA A 175 38.94 50.25 14.62
N THR A 176 40.07 50.77 15.09
CA THR A 176 40.95 49.99 15.96
C THR A 176 40.39 50.02 17.38
N ALA A 177 40.71 49.02 18.20
CA ALA A 177 40.20 48.94 19.58
C ALA A 177 40.50 50.20 20.43
N LYS A 178 41.50 50.98 20.01
CA LYS A 178 41.86 52.28 20.59
C LYS A 178 40.83 53.38 20.30
N ASP A 179 40.19 53.36 19.13
CA ASP A 179 39.16 54.32 18.72
C ASP A 179 37.81 54.08 19.44
N ALA A 180 37.61 52.88 20.01
CA ALA A 180 36.44 52.51 20.80
C ALA A 180 36.58 52.78 22.31
N GLY A 181 37.67 53.43 22.75
CA GLY A 181 37.88 53.79 24.15
C GLY A 181 38.19 52.61 25.09
N ILE A 182 38.56 51.44 24.56
CA ILE A 182 38.94 50.29 25.38
C ILE A 182 40.41 50.44 25.76
N ASN A 183 40.66 51.00 26.94
CA ASN A 183 42.00 51.12 27.52
C ASN A 183 42.45 49.76 28.05
N THR A 184 43.24 49.01 27.28
CA THR A 184 43.97 47.84 27.77
C THR A 184 45.23 48.29 28.50
N GLY A 185 45.06 48.94 29.65
CA GLY A 185 46.11 49.05 30.65
C GLY A 185 46.04 47.85 31.59
N CYS A 186 47.01 46.93 31.54
CA CYS A 186 47.41 46.21 32.73
C CYS A 186 48.64 46.93 33.28
N ASP A 187 48.45 47.65 34.38
CA ASP A 187 49.50 47.88 35.36
C ASP A 187 49.72 46.55 36.08
N CYS A 188 50.63 45.76 35.52
CA CYS A 188 51.23 44.54 36.07
C CYS A 188 52.43 44.16 35.19
#